data_AF-A0A3B1CYP7-F1
#
_entry.id   AF-A0A3B1CYP7-F1
#
_cell.length_a   1.000
_cell.length_b   1.000
_cell.length_c   1.000
_cell.angle_alpha   90.00
_cell.angle_beta   90.00
_cell.angle_gamma   90.00
#
_symmetry.space_group_name_H-M   'P 1'
#
loop_
_entity.id
_entity.type
_entity.pdbx_description
1 polymer ?
#
loop_
_entity_poly.entity_id
_entity_poly.type
_entity_poly.pdbx_seq_one_letter_code
_entity_poly.pdbx_strand_id
1 'polypeptide(L)'
;MVRRNKHKHYERFFENVLALAIIFISSFSTDIIVAQTNSNVQTIKYHGIRSDDPGGRNGLLNPERGFRYDSYIGMPAGDKRWETSSYLNGKATSSYSDDWFLMNARRFKADGMTLLQAYCYLTDYYDKPISDKKLVLLQQSLNRCREAGFKFLLRFSYKKNMKREQGPTVKTILSHIDQLAPIIQRNKDIIYVLQAGFVGAWGEWHSSTNYIEEDHSSLAAIIKKELQVLPKDRMIQIRIMPRYKQWVLEDSTINSSIILDSTNAFTGVPAARLGFANDGFMAGENDGGTWSEPPFYANPGNPNFDIVTKESPYMAVDGELYWSDQGGKIDGLKAALRMRLHHFTSFSITHSYSGYEGKRYSI
;
A
#
# COMPACT_ATOMS: atom_id res chain seq x y z
N MET A 1 2.72 2.83 60.26
CA MET A 1 3.11 2.26 61.57
C MET A 1 4.00 1.05 61.29
N VAL A 2 5.33 1.15 61.44
CA VAL A 2 6.13 0.76 62.64
C VAL A 2 6.04 -0.77 62.87
N ARG A 3 7.08 -1.60 62.99
CA ARG A 3 8.55 -1.55 62.88
C ARG A 3 9.03 -3.01 63.10
N ARG A 4 10.16 -3.41 62.48
CA ARG A 4 11.38 -4.09 63.03
C ARG A 4 11.22 -5.25 64.06
N ASN A 5 12.02 -6.33 64.05
CA ASN A 5 13.48 -6.41 63.91
C ASN A 5 14.00 -7.88 63.88
N LYS A 6 15.05 -8.12 63.06
CA LYS A 6 16.34 -8.85 63.31
C LYS A 6 16.32 -10.31 63.82
N HIS A 7 17.18 -11.24 63.34
CA HIS A 7 18.65 -11.19 63.33
C HIS A 7 19.29 -12.42 62.61
N LYS A 8 20.51 -12.20 62.06
CA LYS A 8 21.67 -13.15 61.93
C LYS A 8 21.63 -14.20 60.79
N HIS A 9 22.68 -14.49 60.00
CA HIS A 9 24.11 -14.15 59.99
C HIS A 9 24.67 -14.33 58.55
N TYR A 10 25.47 -13.38 58.06
CA TYR A 10 26.34 -13.51 56.90
C TYR A 10 27.68 -12.78 57.22
N GLU A 11 28.77 -13.34 56.69
CA GLU A 11 30.11 -12.76 56.47
C GLU A 11 31.08 -12.51 57.64
N ARG A 12 32.26 -13.16 57.55
CA ARG A 12 33.60 -12.55 57.32
C ARG A 12 34.73 -13.40 57.93
N PHE A 13 35.76 -13.69 57.13
CA PHE A 13 37.22 -13.51 57.40
C PHE A 13 38.02 -14.46 56.47
N PHE A 14 38.48 -14.04 55.29
CA PHE A 14 39.74 -13.33 54.99
C PHE A 14 41.04 -14.03 55.44
N GLU A 15 41.82 -14.40 54.42
CA GLU A 15 43.30 -14.38 54.33
C GLU A 15 44.14 -15.11 55.37
N ASN A 16 44.92 -16.10 54.89
CA ASN A 16 46.37 -16.27 55.10
C ASN A 16 46.79 -17.69 54.69
N VAL A 17 47.94 -18.02 54.09
CA VAL A 17 48.99 -17.32 53.33
C VAL A 17 49.96 -18.47 52.98
N LEU A 18 50.45 -18.46 51.74
CA LEU A 18 51.70 -19.02 51.20
C LEU A 18 52.32 -20.30 51.80
N ALA A 19 52.56 -21.29 50.90
CA ALA A 19 53.82 -22.03 50.66
C ALA A 19 53.44 -23.37 49.95
N LEU A 20 54.07 -23.90 48.92
CA LEU A 20 55.32 -23.63 48.21
C LEU A 20 55.30 -24.48 46.90
N ALA A 21 55.99 -23.99 45.87
CA ALA A 21 56.67 -24.72 44.79
C ALA A 21 55.86 -25.31 43.60
N ILE A 22 55.94 -24.81 42.34
CA ILE A 22 57.07 -24.67 41.38
C ILE A 22 57.25 -25.93 40.47
N ILE A 23 56.79 -25.76 39.21
CA ILE A 23 57.28 -26.26 37.90
C ILE A 23 56.97 -27.73 37.47
N PHE A 24 56.19 -27.91 36.38
CA PHE A 24 56.66 -28.32 35.02
C PHE A 24 55.49 -28.61 34.04
N ILE A 25 55.37 -27.72 33.05
CA ILE A 25 55.09 -27.90 31.60
C ILE A 25 54.34 -29.18 31.16
N SER A 26 53.15 -29.02 30.58
CA SER A 26 52.84 -29.50 29.20
C SER A 26 51.41 -29.16 28.77
N SER A 27 51.33 -28.21 27.84
CA SER A 27 50.61 -28.34 26.57
C SER A 27 49.26 -29.06 26.58
N PHE A 28 48.16 -28.37 26.87
CA PHE A 28 46.91 -28.59 26.14
C PHE A 28 46.16 -27.27 25.97
N SER A 29 46.11 -26.87 24.71
CA SER A 29 45.38 -25.75 24.15
C SER A 29 43.88 -25.82 24.45
N THR A 30 43.43 -24.96 25.35
CA THR A 30 42.07 -24.43 25.31
C THR A 30 42.20 -22.92 25.22
N ASP A 31 42.31 -22.43 23.99
CA ASP A 31 42.06 -21.02 23.71
C ASP A 31 40.60 -20.75 24.06
N ILE A 32 40.38 -20.27 25.28
CA ILE A 32 39.21 -19.48 25.61
C ILE A 32 39.34 -18.24 24.74
N ILE A 33 38.69 -18.26 23.58
CA ILE A 33 38.42 -17.04 22.83
C ILE A 33 37.47 -16.23 23.72
N VAL A 34 38.05 -15.39 24.57
CA VAL A 34 37.34 -14.24 25.12
C VAL A 34 37.03 -13.39 23.89
N ALA A 35 35.81 -13.52 23.37
CA ALA A 35 35.26 -12.59 22.40
C ALA A 35 35.25 -11.23 23.10
N GLN A 36 36.30 -10.45 22.87
CA GLN A 36 36.37 -9.06 23.27
C GLN A 36 35.29 -8.36 22.46
N THR A 37 34.09 -8.23 23.04
CA THR A 37 33.05 -7.41 22.47
C THR A 37 33.60 -5.99 22.44
N ASN A 38 34.04 -5.54 21.27
CA ASN A 38 34.25 -4.12 20.99
C ASN A 38 32.90 -3.42 21.09
N SER A 39 32.44 -3.20 22.32
CA SER A 39 31.28 -2.39 22.64
C SER A 39 31.72 -0.92 22.67
N ASN A 40 32.33 -0.44 21.59
CA ASN A 40 32.35 0.99 21.32
C ASN A 40 30.92 1.34 20.86
N VAL A 41 30.03 1.53 21.83
CA VAL A 41 28.71 2.10 21.59
C VAL A 41 28.95 3.52 21.10
N GLN A 42 28.93 3.69 19.79
CA GLN A 42 29.10 4.98 19.16
C GLN A 42 27.75 5.70 19.21
N THR A 43 27.63 6.67 20.12
CA THR A 43 26.45 7.54 20.16
C THR A 43 26.53 8.49 18.98
N ILE A 44 25.84 8.16 17.89
CA ILE A 44 25.67 9.04 16.74
C ILE A 44 24.48 9.95 17.03
N LYS A 45 24.71 11.27 17.06
CA LYS A 45 23.63 12.24 17.19
C LYS A 45 22.85 12.28 15.87
N TYR A 46 21.69 11.63 15.81
CA TYR A 46 20.81 11.67 14.64
C TYR A 46 20.34 13.11 14.40
N HIS A 47 20.78 13.72 13.30
CA HIS A 47 20.41 15.09 12.91
C HIS A 47 19.40 15.16 11.75
N GLY A 48 18.81 14.02 11.39
CA GLY A 48 17.91 13.86 10.24
C GLY A 48 18.63 14.00 8.90
N ILE A 49 17.87 13.90 7.80
CA ILE A 49 18.33 14.21 6.45
C ILE A 49 17.91 15.65 6.14
N ARG A 50 18.88 16.49 5.82
CA ARG A 50 18.67 17.89 5.43
C ARG A 50 18.95 18.08 3.94
N SER A 51 18.39 19.12 3.35
CA SER A 51 18.51 19.39 1.91
C SER A 51 19.94 19.79 1.47
N ASP A 52 20.82 20.07 2.42
CA ASP A 52 22.24 20.38 2.25
C ASP A 52 23.16 19.16 2.50
N ASP A 53 22.64 18.05 3.03
CA ASP A 53 23.41 16.82 3.20
C ASP A 53 23.75 16.18 1.83
N PRO A 54 24.86 15.42 1.71
CA PRO A 54 25.17 14.66 0.50
C PRO A 54 24.01 13.71 0.14
N GLY A 55 23.34 13.99 -0.98
CA GLY A 55 22.15 13.23 -1.40
C GLY A 55 20.90 13.51 -0.58
N GLY A 56 20.88 14.53 0.28
CA GLY A 56 19.73 14.89 1.11
C GLY A 56 18.54 15.49 0.36
N ARG A 57 18.71 15.73 -0.96
CA ARG A 57 17.62 16.04 -1.90
C ARG A 57 17.14 14.82 -2.68
N ASN A 58 17.83 13.69 -2.59
CA ASN A 58 17.38 12.47 -3.25
C ASN A 58 16.21 11.90 -2.46
N GLY A 59 15.19 11.44 -3.16
CA GLY A 59 14.08 10.74 -2.53
C GLY A 59 14.56 9.45 -1.87
N LEU A 60 13.98 9.15 -0.71
CA LEU A 60 14.21 7.90 -0.02
C LEU A 60 13.50 6.77 -0.77
N LEU A 61 14.26 5.78 -1.20
CA LEU A 61 13.72 4.58 -1.83
C LEU A 61 12.95 3.77 -0.79
N ASN A 62 11.63 3.72 -0.91
CA ASN A 62 10.79 2.90 -0.06
C ASN A 62 9.77 2.14 -0.94
N PRO A 63 10.00 0.84 -1.21
CA PRO A 63 9.16 0.08 -2.13
C PRO A 63 7.74 -0.17 -1.61
N GLU A 64 7.40 0.28 -0.40
CA GLU A 64 6.08 0.13 0.23
C GLU A 64 5.52 1.45 0.76
N ARG A 65 6.19 2.60 0.54
CA ARG A 65 5.68 3.92 0.90
C ARG A 65 6.14 5.01 -0.05
N GLY A 66 5.38 6.09 -0.13
CA GLY A 66 5.76 7.31 -0.84
C GLY A 66 4.89 7.59 -2.06
N PHE A 67 5.43 8.33 -3.02
CA PHE A 67 4.68 8.73 -4.19
C PHE A 67 4.58 7.61 -5.23
N ARG A 68 3.44 7.54 -5.89
CA ARG A 68 3.16 6.64 -7.01
C ARG A 68 2.63 7.42 -8.21
N TYR A 69 2.84 6.87 -9.39
CA TYR A 69 2.18 7.29 -10.62
C TYR A 69 1.31 6.15 -11.12
N ASP A 70 0.47 6.43 -12.12
CA ASP A 70 -0.47 5.46 -12.67
C ASP A 70 0.05 4.96 -14.01
N SER A 71 -0.23 3.71 -14.35
CA SER A 71 0.02 3.19 -15.69
C SER A 71 -0.82 1.95 -15.97
N TYR A 72 -0.82 1.52 -17.22
CA TYR A 72 -1.54 0.33 -17.66
C TYR A 72 -0.59 -0.87 -17.75
N ILE A 73 -1.08 -2.07 -17.42
CA ILE A 73 -0.31 -3.32 -17.52
C ILE A 73 -1.11 -4.42 -18.22
N GLY A 74 -0.40 -5.38 -18.83
CA GLY A 74 -1.02 -6.56 -19.42
C GLY A 74 -1.94 -6.24 -20.61
N MET A 75 -1.69 -5.15 -21.34
CA MET A 75 -2.39 -4.87 -22.61
C MET A 75 -1.57 -5.38 -23.81
N PRO A 76 -2.19 -5.67 -24.96
CA PRO A 76 -1.45 -5.96 -26.17
C PRO A 76 -0.60 -4.74 -26.58
N ALA A 77 0.69 -4.97 -26.88
CA ALA A 77 1.53 -3.93 -27.46
C ALA A 77 0.88 -3.39 -28.75
N GLY A 78 0.86 -2.08 -28.91
CA GLY A 78 0.19 -1.46 -30.07
C GLY A 78 -1.27 -1.08 -29.86
N ASP A 79 -1.86 -1.38 -28.70
CA ASP A 79 -3.24 -0.98 -28.39
C ASP A 79 -3.34 0.56 -28.29
N LYS A 80 -4.19 1.16 -29.13
CA LYS A 80 -4.39 2.61 -29.24
C LYS A 80 -5.54 3.12 -28.35
N ARG A 81 -6.22 2.24 -27.62
CA ARG A 81 -7.30 2.62 -26.68
C ARG A 81 -6.77 3.34 -25.42
N TRP A 82 -5.45 3.28 -25.22
CA TRP A 82 -4.77 3.77 -24.03
C TRP A 82 -3.87 4.93 -24.40
N GLU A 83 -3.76 5.89 -23.49
CA GLU A 83 -2.97 7.10 -23.65
C GLU A 83 -1.84 7.12 -22.62
N THR A 84 -0.69 7.66 -23.00
CA THR A 84 0.46 7.78 -22.10
C THR A 84 0.46 9.13 -21.39
N SER A 85 1.33 9.30 -20.40
CA SER A 85 1.54 10.58 -19.71
C SER A 85 1.88 11.68 -20.73
N SER A 86 1.33 12.89 -20.57
CA SER A 86 1.48 13.97 -21.56
C SER A 86 2.95 14.29 -21.88
N TYR A 87 3.83 14.27 -20.89
CA TYR A 87 5.27 14.51 -21.09
C TYR A 87 6.00 13.42 -21.92
N LEU A 88 5.40 12.24 -22.08
CA LEU A 88 5.89 11.15 -22.92
C LEU A 88 5.40 11.27 -24.37
N ASN A 89 4.48 12.20 -24.67
CA ASN A 89 4.05 12.47 -26.03
C ASN A 89 5.25 12.89 -26.91
N GLY A 90 5.45 12.17 -28.01
CA GLY A 90 6.59 12.35 -28.92
C GLY A 90 7.91 11.72 -28.45
N LYS A 91 7.97 11.11 -27.26
CA LYS A 91 9.13 10.38 -26.74
C LYS A 91 8.89 8.87 -26.65
N ALA A 92 7.66 8.47 -26.32
CA ALA A 92 7.22 7.10 -26.29
C ALA A 92 6.34 6.77 -27.50
N THR A 93 6.05 5.49 -27.71
CA THR A 93 5.07 5.05 -28.70
C THR A 93 3.69 5.64 -28.38
N SER A 94 2.97 6.07 -29.41
CA SER A 94 1.59 6.57 -29.28
C SER A 94 0.58 5.47 -28.96
N SER A 95 0.99 4.21 -29.08
CA SER A 95 0.26 3.03 -28.67
C SER A 95 0.88 2.40 -27.43
N TYR A 96 0.09 1.63 -26.69
CA TYR A 96 0.52 0.96 -25.47
C TYR A 96 1.85 0.19 -25.64
N SER A 97 2.78 0.44 -24.70
CA SER A 97 3.98 -0.35 -24.45
C SER A 97 4.28 -0.32 -22.94
N ASP A 98 4.82 -1.40 -22.40
CA ASP A 98 5.36 -1.43 -21.04
C ASP A 98 6.49 -0.40 -20.84
N ASP A 99 7.10 0.08 -21.93
CA ASP A 99 8.09 1.15 -21.88
C ASP A 99 7.55 2.43 -21.21
N TRP A 100 6.24 2.66 -21.24
CA TRP A 100 5.62 3.83 -20.60
C TRP A 100 5.93 3.87 -19.10
N PHE A 101 5.72 2.76 -18.39
CA PHE A 101 6.02 2.73 -16.97
C PHE A 101 7.52 2.68 -16.70
N LEU A 102 8.32 2.03 -17.56
CA LEU A 102 9.78 2.01 -17.41
C LEU A 102 10.40 3.39 -17.57
N MET A 103 9.87 4.21 -18.49
CA MET A 103 10.30 5.60 -18.69
C MET A 103 9.91 6.47 -17.49
N ASN A 104 8.70 6.29 -16.94
CA ASN A 104 8.30 6.93 -15.69
C ASN A 104 9.24 6.54 -14.52
N ALA A 105 9.52 5.26 -14.35
CA ALA A 105 10.43 4.77 -13.31
C ALA A 105 11.84 5.40 -13.42
N ARG A 106 12.37 5.54 -14.65
CA ARG A 106 13.66 6.22 -14.87
C ARG A 106 13.58 7.72 -14.53
N ARG A 107 12.48 8.38 -14.87
CA ARG A 107 12.30 9.82 -14.63
C ARG A 107 12.23 10.18 -13.16
N PHE A 108 11.53 9.36 -12.36
CA PHE A 108 11.29 9.62 -10.94
C PHE A 108 12.24 8.86 -10.01
N LYS A 109 13.27 8.20 -10.56
CA LYS A 109 14.27 7.47 -9.78
C LYS A 109 14.97 8.36 -8.75
N ALA A 110 15.30 9.60 -9.13
CA ALA A 110 15.93 10.58 -8.23
C ALA A 110 14.97 11.07 -7.13
N ASP A 111 13.66 11.06 -7.40
CA ASP A 111 12.59 11.47 -6.49
C ASP A 111 12.18 10.33 -5.53
N GLY A 112 12.84 9.16 -5.62
CA GLY A 112 12.62 8.02 -4.73
C GLY A 112 11.33 7.24 -5.01
N MET A 113 10.67 7.47 -6.15
CA MET A 113 9.41 6.82 -6.48
C MET A 113 9.60 5.36 -6.87
N THR A 114 9.16 4.46 -6.00
CA THR A 114 9.25 3.00 -6.16
C THR A 114 7.89 2.31 -6.19
N LEU A 115 6.81 3.08 -6.25
CA LEU A 115 5.43 2.59 -6.32
C LEU A 115 4.77 3.00 -7.64
N LEU A 116 3.95 2.09 -8.17
CA LEU A 116 3.18 2.30 -9.39
C LEU A 116 1.78 1.71 -9.23
N GLN A 117 0.74 2.49 -9.48
CA GLN A 117 -0.60 1.96 -9.62
C GLN A 117 -0.79 1.37 -11.01
N ALA A 118 -0.92 0.05 -11.06
CA ALA A 118 -1.00 -0.70 -12.29
C ALA A 118 -2.43 -1.14 -12.59
N TYR A 119 -3.03 -0.49 -13.59
CA TYR A 119 -4.35 -0.82 -14.09
C TYR A 119 -4.30 -1.96 -15.10
N CYS A 120 -4.89 -3.09 -14.75
CA CYS A 120 -5.14 -4.20 -15.67
C CYS A 120 -6.61 -4.20 -16.08
N TYR A 121 -6.90 -3.62 -17.25
CA TYR A 121 -8.24 -3.64 -17.82
C TYR A 121 -8.62 -5.02 -18.38
N LEU A 122 -9.78 -5.50 -17.93
CA LEU A 122 -10.46 -6.72 -18.35
C LEU A 122 -11.71 -6.40 -19.19
N THR A 123 -11.75 -5.22 -19.82
CA THR A 123 -12.89 -4.73 -20.60
C THR A 123 -13.30 -5.69 -21.70
N ASP A 124 -12.35 -6.37 -22.34
CA ASP A 124 -12.67 -7.34 -23.40
C ASP A 124 -13.18 -8.68 -22.85
N TYR A 125 -13.26 -8.87 -21.53
CA TYR A 125 -13.54 -10.15 -20.87
C TYR A 125 -14.74 -10.08 -19.91
N TYR A 126 -15.58 -9.05 -19.94
CA TYR A 126 -16.67 -8.91 -18.96
C TYR A 126 -17.68 -10.08 -18.97
N ASP A 127 -17.82 -10.80 -20.08
CA ASP A 127 -18.77 -11.90 -20.30
C ASP A 127 -18.12 -13.26 -20.60
N LYS A 128 -16.79 -13.34 -20.60
CA LYS A 128 -16.04 -14.54 -21.02
C LYS A 128 -14.75 -14.69 -20.21
N PRO A 129 -14.22 -15.92 -20.06
CA PRO A 129 -13.00 -16.16 -19.30
C PRO A 129 -11.81 -15.37 -19.85
N ILE A 130 -10.88 -15.02 -18.97
CA ILE A 130 -9.62 -14.36 -19.34
C ILE A 130 -8.82 -15.33 -20.22
N SER A 131 -8.39 -14.85 -21.39
CA SER A 131 -7.59 -15.67 -22.31
C SER A 131 -6.17 -15.91 -21.76
N ASP A 132 -5.59 -17.06 -22.10
CA ASP A 132 -4.20 -17.38 -21.73
C ASP A 132 -3.21 -16.33 -22.26
N LYS A 133 -3.48 -15.79 -23.44
CA LYS A 133 -2.67 -14.70 -24.02
C LYS A 133 -2.64 -13.46 -23.11
N LYS A 134 -3.78 -13.10 -22.52
CA LYS A 134 -3.87 -11.98 -21.57
C LYS A 134 -3.09 -12.25 -20.28
N LEU A 135 -3.20 -13.47 -19.76
CA LEU A 135 -2.46 -13.91 -18.57
C LEU A 135 -0.95 -13.88 -18.79
N VAL A 136 -0.48 -14.31 -19.97
CA VAL A 136 0.94 -14.23 -20.37
C VAL A 136 1.41 -12.78 -20.47
N LEU A 137 0.63 -11.90 -21.11
CA LEU A 137 0.97 -10.46 -21.19
C LEU A 137 1.06 -9.83 -19.80
N LEU A 138 0.13 -10.13 -18.91
CA LEU A 138 0.18 -9.66 -17.53
C LEU A 138 1.47 -10.13 -16.83
N GLN A 139 1.82 -11.41 -16.95
CA GLN A 139 3.06 -11.94 -16.37
C GLN A 139 4.32 -11.29 -16.94
N GLN A 140 4.31 -10.91 -18.22
CA GLN A 140 5.42 -10.18 -18.85
C GLN A 140 5.59 -8.77 -18.26
N SER A 141 4.50 -8.00 -18.11
CA SER A 141 4.55 -6.68 -17.47
C SER A 141 5.02 -6.79 -16.00
N LEU A 142 4.57 -7.82 -15.28
CA LEU A 142 5.01 -8.12 -13.91
C LEU A 142 6.52 -8.43 -13.84
N ASN A 143 7.06 -9.20 -14.78
CA ASN A 143 8.49 -9.51 -14.83
C ASN A 143 9.34 -8.26 -15.12
N ARG A 144 8.91 -7.42 -16.06
CA ARG A 144 9.58 -6.15 -16.38
C ARG A 144 9.63 -5.19 -15.18
N CYS A 145 8.58 -5.19 -14.39
CA CYS A 145 8.54 -4.45 -13.12
C CYS A 145 9.58 -4.96 -12.12
N ARG A 146 9.66 -6.28 -11.95
CA ARG A 146 10.65 -6.90 -11.06
C ARG A 146 12.08 -6.52 -11.44
N GLU A 147 12.39 -6.51 -12.74
CA GLU A 147 13.70 -6.12 -13.26
C GLU A 147 14.04 -4.64 -13.00
N ALA A 148 13.02 -3.78 -13.03
CA ALA A 148 13.19 -2.35 -12.81
C ALA A 148 13.14 -1.92 -11.33
N GLY A 149 12.76 -2.83 -10.42
CA GLY A 149 12.92 -2.64 -8.98
C GLY A 149 11.85 -1.78 -8.30
N PHE A 150 10.61 -1.79 -8.80
CA PHE A 150 9.46 -1.14 -8.16
C PHE A 150 8.38 -2.15 -7.76
N LYS A 151 7.40 -1.69 -6.98
CA LYS A 151 6.23 -2.48 -6.60
C LYS A 151 4.94 -1.88 -7.16
N PHE A 152 3.96 -2.76 -7.37
CA PHE A 152 2.66 -2.43 -7.89
C PHE A 152 1.60 -2.32 -6.79
N LEU A 153 0.84 -1.25 -6.87
CA LEU A 153 -0.53 -1.21 -6.38
C LEU A 153 -1.40 -1.74 -7.54
N LEU A 154 -1.75 -3.02 -7.49
CA LEU A 154 -2.39 -3.72 -8.58
C LEU A 154 -3.90 -3.46 -8.56
N ARG A 155 -4.48 -2.93 -9.64
CA ARG A 155 -5.93 -2.75 -9.77
C ARG A 155 -6.42 -3.42 -11.05
N PHE A 156 -7.35 -4.35 -10.91
CA PHE A 156 -8.10 -4.89 -12.05
C PHE A 156 -9.36 -4.06 -12.27
N SER A 157 -9.73 -3.73 -13.50
CA SER A 157 -10.97 -2.99 -13.76
C SER A 157 -11.62 -3.44 -15.08
N TYR A 158 -12.95 -3.39 -15.16
CA TYR A 158 -13.67 -3.74 -16.38
C TYR A 158 -13.98 -2.52 -17.26
N LYS A 159 -13.92 -1.31 -16.72
CA LYS A 159 -14.39 -0.11 -17.43
C LYS A 159 -13.58 1.14 -17.13
N LYS A 160 -13.49 2.03 -18.13
CA LYS A 160 -12.91 3.38 -18.05
C LYS A 160 -13.99 4.49 -18.10
N ASN A 161 -15.27 4.16 -18.00
CA ASN A 161 -16.34 5.13 -18.09
C ASN A 161 -17.47 4.80 -17.10
N MET A 162 -18.28 5.82 -16.80
CA MET A 162 -19.44 5.71 -15.92
C MET A 162 -20.68 5.12 -16.63
N LYS A 163 -20.58 4.72 -17.90
CA LYS A 163 -21.73 4.23 -18.66
C LYS A 163 -22.11 2.82 -18.20
N ARG A 164 -23.38 2.64 -17.84
CA ARG A 164 -23.95 1.38 -17.36
C ARG A 164 -24.48 0.49 -18.50
N GLU A 165 -23.69 0.30 -19.55
CA GLU A 165 -24.14 -0.43 -20.76
C GLU A 165 -23.79 -1.93 -20.71
N GLN A 166 -22.52 -2.29 -20.46
CA GLN A 166 -22.04 -3.69 -20.44
C GLN A 166 -21.10 -3.94 -19.27
N GLY A 167 -21.40 -4.88 -18.36
CA GLY A 167 -20.54 -5.15 -17.20
C GLY A 167 -20.61 -6.60 -16.72
N PRO A 168 -19.62 -7.06 -15.94
CA PRO A 168 -19.54 -8.44 -15.51
C PRO A 168 -20.59 -8.77 -14.45
N THR A 169 -20.96 -10.05 -14.38
CA THR A 169 -21.73 -10.59 -13.25
C THR A 169 -20.79 -10.94 -12.08
N VAL A 170 -21.34 -11.06 -10.88
CA VAL A 170 -20.56 -11.48 -9.69
C VAL A 170 -19.92 -12.86 -9.92
N LYS A 171 -20.62 -13.79 -10.56
CA LYS A 171 -20.09 -15.11 -10.93
C LYS A 171 -18.87 -14.99 -11.85
N THR A 172 -18.93 -14.11 -12.85
CA THR A 172 -17.81 -13.86 -13.76
C THR A 172 -16.62 -13.26 -13.02
N ILE A 173 -16.85 -12.29 -12.12
CA ILE A 173 -15.80 -11.70 -11.28
C ILE A 173 -15.10 -12.78 -10.44
N LEU A 174 -15.86 -13.63 -9.75
CA LEU A 174 -15.30 -14.71 -8.94
C LEU A 174 -14.47 -15.69 -9.77
N SER A 175 -14.95 -16.04 -10.98
CA SER A 175 -14.19 -16.90 -11.92
C SER A 175 -12.89 -16.24 -12.38
N HIS A 176 -12.87 -14.93 -12.62
CA HIS A 176 -11.65 -14.22 -13.00
C HIS A 176 -10.64 -14.14 -11.86
N ILE A 177 -11.11 -13.94 -10.63
CA ILE A 177 -10.23 -13.96 -9.45
C ILE A 177 -9.54 -15.33 -9.34
N ASP A 178 -10.26 -16.42 -9.62
CA ASP A 178 -9.67 -17.78 -9.68
C ASP A 178 -8.60 -17.93 -10.77
N GLN A 179 -8.84 -17.38 -11.97
CA GLN A 179 -7.86 -17.42 -13.05
C GLN A 179 -6.60 -16.57 -12.74
N LEU A 180 -6.76 -15.46 -12.02
CA LEU A 180 -5.67 -14.56 -11.65
C LEU A 180 -4.87 -15.05 -10.43
N ALA A 181 -5.45 -15.94 -9.63
CA ALA A 181 -4.83 -16.46 -8.41
C ALA A 181 -3.39 -16.96 -8.57
N PRO A 182 -3.06 -17.85 -9.54
CA PRO A 182 -1.68 -18.34 -9.68
C PRO A 182 -0.68 -17.22 -10.02
N ILE A 183 -1.11 -16.17 -10.74
CA ILE A 183 -0.25 -15.02 -11.08
C ILE A 183 -0.03 -14.16 -9.84
N ILE A 184 -1.08 -13.82 -9.11
CA ILE A 184 -0.99 -12.99 -7.90
C ILE A 184 -0.11 -13.66 -6.86
N GLN A 185 -0.29 -14.97 -6.61
CA GLN A 185 0.48 -15.71 -5.61
C GLN A 185 1.96 -15.82 -5.98
N ARG A 186 2.27 -16.08 -7.25
CA ARG A 186 3.65 -16.20 -7.74
C ARG A 186 4.42 -14.87 -7.66
N ASN A 187 3.73 -13.76 -7.86
CA ASN A 187 4.34 -12.43 -7.98
C ASN A 187 4.10 -11.56 -6.73
N LYS A 188 3.93 -12.16 -5.56
CA LYS A 188 3.65 -11.43 -4.32
C LYS A 188 4.76 -10.45 -3.93
N ASP A 189 5.99 -10.70 -4.34
CA ASP A 189 7.18 -9.89 -4.05
C ASP A 189 7.07 -8.46 -4.61
N ILE A 190 6.49 -8.33 -5.81
CA ILE A 190 6.29 -7.05 -6.50
C ILE A 190 4.92 -6.42 -6.23
N ILE A 191 3.99 -7.12 -5.58
CA ILE A 191 2.69 -6.55 -5.22
C ILE A 191 2.85 -5.87 -3.86
N TYR A 192 2.68 -4.55 -3.83
CA TYR A 192 2.55 -3.79 -2.58
C TYR A 192 1.17 -4.03 -1.97
N VAL A 193 0.12 -3.71 -2.73
CA VAL A 193 -1.29 -3.87 -2.33
C VAL A 193 -2.12 -4.26 -3.56
N LEU A 194 -3.13 -5.11 -3.35
CA LEU A 194 -4.17 -5.36 -4.35
C LEU A 194 -5.34 -4.40 -4.10
N GLN A 195 -5.59 -3.45 -4.98
CA GLN A 195 -6.78 -2.63 -4.85
C GLN A 195 -7.97 -3.37 -5.44
N ALA A 196 -9.03 -3.49 -4.65
CA ALA A 196 -10.25 -4.20 -5.03
C ALA A 196 -10.94 -3.44 -6.15
N GLY A 197 -10.55 -3.66 -7.41
CA GLY A 197 -11.02 -2.89 -8.55
C GLY A 197 -12.09 -3.58 -9.40
N PHE A 198 -12.54 -4.78 -9.01
CA PHE A 198 -13.43 -5.57 -9.85
C PHE A 198 -14.85 -4.98 -9.96
N VAL A 199 -15.20 -3.99 -9.13
CA VAL A 199 -16.53 -3.37 -9.08
C VAL A 199 -16.46 -1.92 -9.52
N GLY A 200 -17.38 -1.53 -10.41
CA GLY A 200 -17.60 -0.12 -10.78
C GLY A 200 -16.71 0.42 -11.91
N ALA A 201 -16.94 1.69 -12.25
CA ALA A 201 -16.10 2.44 -13.18
C ALA A 201 -14.71 2.63 -12.58
N TRP A 202 -13.65 2.44 -13.38
CA TRP A 202 -12.23 2.49 -12.94
C TRP A 202 -11.86 1.55 -11.78
N GLY A 203 -12.78 0.66 -11.39
CA GLY A 203 -12.65 -0.19 -10.23
C GLY A 203 -12.87 0.54 -8.89
N GLU A 204 -13.70 1.57 -8.90
CA GLU A 204 -13.89 2.45 -7.77
C GLU A 204 -15.20 2.23 -7.01
N TRP A 205 -15.87 1.09 -7.25
CA TRP A 205 -17.06 0.66 -6.51
C TRP A 205 -18.27 1.58 -6.67
N HIS A 206 -18.34 2.34 -7.76
CA HIS A 206 -19.54 3.08 -8.14
C HIS A 206 -19.87 2.87 -9.62
N SER A 207 -21.12 3.14 -9.99
CA SER A 207 -21.57 3.09 -11.38
C SER A 207 -21.36 1.71 -12.03
N SER A 208 -21.50 0.61 -11.28
CA SER A 208 -21.45 -0.71 -11.89
C SER A 208 -22.71 -0.92 -12.76
N THR A 209 -22.61 -1.81 -13.75
CA THR A 209 -23.73 -2.07 -14.68
C THR A 209 -24.87 -2.84 -14.03
N ASN A 210 -24.54 -3.69 -13.07
CA ASN A 210 -25.48 -4.58 -12.41
C ASN A 210 -25.77 -4.14 -10.97
N TYR A 211 -25.46 -2.88 -10.61
CA TYR A 211 -25.67 -2.33 -9.26
C TYR A 211 -25.04 -3.20 -8.14
N ILE A 212 -23.90 -3.83 -8.44
CA ILE A 212 -23.15 -4.68 -7.50
C ILE A 212 -22.74 -3.88 -6.25
N GLU A 213 -22.54 -2.57 -6.40
CA GLU A 213 -22.25 -1.66 -5.29
C GLU A 213 -23.38 -1.57 -4.25
N GLU A 214 -24.62 -1.92 -4.62
CA GLU A 214 -25.79 -1.91 -3.73
C GLU A 214 -26.00 -3.26 -3.02
N ASP A 215 -25.37 -4.34 -3.52
CA ASP A 215 -25.46 -5.67 -2.91
C ASP A 215 -24.24 -5.97 -2.03
N HIS A 216 -24.41 -5.72 -0.74
CA HIS A 216 -23.38 -5.97 0.28
C HIS A 216 -22.88 -7.41 0.31
N SER A 217 -23.75 -8.40 0.04
CA SER A 217 -23.38 -9.82 0.06
C SER A 217 -22.44 -10.14 -1.11
N SER A 218 -22.70 -9.54 -2.27
CA SER A 218 -21.84 -9.67 -3.45
C SER A 218 -20.48 -9.01 -3.25
N LEU A 219 -20.43 -7.83 -2.63
CA LEU A 219 -19.17 -7.18 -2.26
C LEU A 219 -18.36 -8.03 -1.28
N ALA A 220 -19.02 -8.58 -0.26
CA ALA A 220 -18.39 -9.48 0.72
C ALA A 220 -17.84 -10.75 0.06
N ALA A 221 -18.59 -11.35 -0.86
CA ALA A 221 -18.14 -12.53 -1.61
C ALA A 221 -16.88 -12.25 -2.45
N ILE A 222 -16.81 -11.08 -3.12
CA ILE A 222 -15.65 -10.66 -3.91
C ILE A 222 -14.43 -10.47 -2.99
N ILE A 223 -14.56 -9.70 -1.91
CA ILE A 223 -13.44 -9.45 -0.98
C ILE A 223 -12.99 -10.75 -0.31
N LYS A 224 -13.92 -11.61 0.10
CA LYS A 224 -13.60 -12.93 0.67
C LYS A 224 -12.74 -13.74 -0.30
N LYS A 225 -13.09 -13.74 -1.58
CA LYS A 225 -12.34 -14.44 -2.62
C LYS A 225 -10.95 -13.82 -2.84
N GLU A 226 -10.85 -12.50 -2.87
CA GLU A 226 -9.55 -11.81 -2.96
C GLU A 226 -8.67 -12.11 -1.74
N LEU A 227 -9.22 -12.13 -0.52
CA LEU A 227 -8.52 -12.48 0.72
C LEU A 227 -8.00 -13.92 0.73
N GLN A 228 -8.72 -14.85 0.08
CA GLN A 228 -8.32 -16.25 -0.09
C GLN A 228 -7.18 -16.39 -1.11
N VAL A 229 -7.23 -15.62 -2.20
CA VAL A 229 -6.24 -15.67 -3.27
C VAL A 229 -4.94 -14.96 -2.89
N LEU A 230 -5.06 -13.80 -2.24
CA LEU A 230 -3.91 -12.98 -1.88
C LEU A 230 -3.15 -13.61 -0.70
N PRO A 231 -1.81 -13.70 -0.77
CA PRO A 231 -0.99 -14.16 0.36
C PRO A 231 -1.21 -13.37 1.65
N LYS A 232 -1.12 -14.04 2.80
CA LYS A 232 -1.41 -13.46 4.13
C LYS A 232 -0.51 -12.27 4.48
N ASP A 233 0.66 -12.16 3.86
CA ASP A 233 1.62 -11.07 4.01
C ASP A 233 1.32 -9.84 3.14
N ARG A 234 0.16 -9.80 2.47
CA ARG A 234 -0.30 -8.67 1.65
C ARG A 234 -1.69 -8.20 2.02
N MET A 235 -1.93 -6.92 1.76
CA MET A 235 -3.18 -6.21 2.03
C MET A 235 -3.96 -5.96 0.74
N ILE A 236 -5.26 -5.75 0.91
CA ILE A 236 -6.21 -5.31 -0.11
C ILE A 236 -6.64 -3.89 0.21
N GLN A 237 -6.75 -3.01 -0.78
CA GLN A 237 -7.28 -1.65 -0.59
C GLN A 237 -8.70 -1.52 -1.13
N ILE A 238 -9.59 -0.96 -0.31
CA ILE A 238 -10.98 -0.66 -0.68
C ILE A 238 -11.14 0.86 -0.70
N ARG A 239 -11.85 1.40 -1.71
CA ARG A 239 -12.18 2.84 -1.76
C ARG A 239 -13.01 3.24 -0.52
N ILE A 240 -12.69 4.38 0.09
CA ILE A 240 -13.33 4.87 1.32
C ILE A 240 -14.71 5.50 1.04
N MET A 241 -15.57 4.83 0.27
CA MET A 241 -16.96 5.24 0.05
C MET A 241 -17.91 4.47 0.99
N PRO A 242 -19.01 5.10 1.46
CA PRO A 242 -19.35 5.08 2.87
C PRO A 242 -19.69 3.67 3.33
N ARG A 243 -18.94 3.17 4.32
CA ARG A 243 -19.07 1.85 4.96
C ARG A 243 -18.78 0.61 4.10
N TYR A 244 -18.24 0.66 2.89
CA TYR A 244 -17.94 -0.57 2.13
C TYR A 244 -17.13 -1.61 2.92
N LYS A 245 -16.05 -1.17 3.59
CA LYS A 245 -15.26 -2.05 4.45
C LYS A 245 -16.10 -2.63 5.60
N GLN A 246 -16.94 -1.82 6.23
CA GLN A 246 -17.78 -2.28 7.35
C GLN A 246 -18.84 -3.27 6.87
N TRP A 247 -19.55 -2.99 5.79
CA TRP A 247 -20.54 -3.92 5.22
C TRP A 247 -19.94 -5.27 4.87
N VAL A 248 -18.74 -5.27 4.29
CA VAL A 248 -17.99 -6.48 3.98
C VAL A 248 -17.57 -7.24 5.26
N LEU A 249 -17.16 -6.53 6.32
CA LEU A 249 -16.72 -7.14 7.57
C LEU A 249 -17.87 -7.61 8.48
N GLU A 250 -19.02 -6.96 8.41
CA GLU A 250 -20.27 -7.31 9.10
C GLU A 250 -20.94 -8.54 8.49
N ASP A 251 -20.64 -8.86 7.22
CA ASP A 251 -21.20 -10.02 6.55
C ASP A 251 -20.81 -11.34 7.23
N SER A 252 -21.78 -12.24 7.35
CA SER A 252 -21.63 -13.54 8.03
C SER A 252 -20.50 -14.42 7.48
N THR A 253 -20.11 -14.22 6.22
CA THR A 253 -19.08 -15.03 5.55
C THR A 253 -17.66 -14.66 5.93
N ILE A 254 -17.44 -13.43 6.43
CA ILE A 254 -16.16 -12.91 6.91
C ILE A 254 -16.18 -12.74 8.43
N ASN A 255 -17.29 -12.20 8.97
CA ASN A 255 -17.57 -12.00 10.39
C ASN A 255 -16.36 -11.49 11.18
N SER A 256 -15.80 -10.38 10.71
CA SER A 256 -14.58 -9.76 11.26
C SER A 256 -14.78 -8.26 11.47
N SER A 257 -15.99 -7.86 11.90
CA SER A 257 -16.28 -6.48 12.28
C SER A 257 -15.63 -6.16 13.62
N ILE A 258 -14.32 -5.89 13.56
CA ILE A 258 -13.50 -5.45 14.68
C ILE A 258 -12.79 -4.16 14.27
N ILE A 259 -12.78 -3.18 15.16
CA ILE A 259 -11.96 -1.98 14.98
C ILE A 259 -10.53 -2.34 15.32
N LEU A 260 -9.60 -2.01 14.43
CA LEU A 260 -8.20 -2.36 14.67
C LEU A 260 -7.54 -1.48 15.72
N ASP A 261 -6.72 -2.12 16.54
CA ASP A 261 -5.82 -1.50 17.51
C ASP A 261 -4.46 -2.23 17.51
N SER A 262 -3.54 -1.81 18.36
CA SER A 262 -2.19 -2.39 18.43
C SER A 262 -2.18 -3.88 18.85
N THR A 263 -3.26 -4.38 19.46
CA THR A 263 -3.36 -5.77 19.93
C THR A 263 -3.81 -6.72 18.83
N ASN A 264 -4.70 -6.27 17.94
CA ASN A 264 -5.30 -7.09 16.90
C ASN A 264 -4.71 -6.84 15.49
N ALA A 265 -4.06 -5.70 15.26
CA ALA A 265 -3.51 -5.30 13.95
C ALA A 265 -2.55 -6.33 13.32
N PHE A 266 -1.75 -7.02 14.13
CA PHE A 266 -0.73 -7.96 13.65
C PHE A 266 -1.15 -9.43 13.70
N THR A 267 -2.42 -9.70 14.02
CA THR A 267 -2.93 -11.07 14.20
C THR A 267 -3.30 -11.76 12.88
N GLY A 268 -3.26 -11.03 11.75
CA GLY A 268 -3.60 -11.56 10.43
C GLY A 268 -5.10 -11.75 10.20
N VAL A 269 -5.94 -11.17 11.07
CA VAL A 269 -7.39 -11.08 10.90
C VAL A 269 -7.77 -10.43 9.56
N PRO A 270 -8.87 -10.84 8.91
CA PRO A 270 -9.32 -10.25 7.66
C PRO A 270 -9.39 -8.71 7.70
N ALA A 271 -9.88 -8.12 8.80
CA ALA A 271 -9.94 -6.67 8.97
C ALA A 271 -8.58 -5.96 8.87
N ALA A 272 -7.49 -6.59 9.36
CA ALA A 272 -6.12 -6.07 9.28
C ALA A 272 -5.50 -6.14 7.89
N ARG A 273 -6.10 -6.94 7.01
CA ARG A 273 -5.67 -7.07 5.61
C ARG A 273 -6.46 -6.16 4.67
N LEU A 274 -7.43 -5.39 5.17
CA LEU A 274 -8.21 -4.43 4.38
C LEU A 274 -7.77 -3.01 4.71
N GLY A 275 -6.99 -2.41 3.82
CA GLY A 275 -6.61 -1.01 3.80
C GLY A 275 -7.63 -0.11 3.12
N PHE A 276 -7.28 1.18 3.04
CA PHE A 276 -8.16 2.25 2.60
C PHE A 276 -7.58 2.99 1.39
N ALA A 277 -8.42 3.35 0.42
CA ALA A 277 -8.05 4.20 -0.70
C ALA A 277 -8.94 5.45 -0.76
N ASN A 278 -8.33 6.62 -0.56
CA ASN A 278 -8.97 7.93 -0.73
C ASN A 278 -8.75 8.39 -2.18
N ASP A 279 -9.83 8.39 -2.94
CA ASP A 279 -9.84 8.75 -4.36
C ASP A 279 -10.42 10.16 -4.48
N GLY A 280 -9.51 11.14 -4.53
CA GLY A 280 -9.86 12.55 -4.42
C GLY A 280 -9.29 13.27 -3.20
N PHE A 281 -8.13 12.89 -2.64
CA PHE A 281 -7.58 13.57 -1.47
C PHE A 281 -7.46 15.09 -1.71
N MET A 282 -8.19 15.87 -0.89
CA MET A 282 -8.32 17.33 -0.98
C MET A 282 -9.06 17.87 -2.22
N ALA A 283 -9.75 17.02 -2.99
CA ALA A 283 -10.70 17.44 -4.00
C ALA A 283 -11.99 17.96 -3.34
N GLY A 284 -11.98 19.22 -2.93
CA GLY A 284 -13.12 19.89 -2.30
C GLY A 284 -13.37 19.46 -0.86
N GLU A 285 -14.62 19.57 -0.40
CA GLU A 285 -15.01 19.24 0.99
C GLU A 285 -15.25 17.74 1.22
N ASN A 286 -15.58 17.01 0.14
CA ASN A 286 -15.93 15.59 0.15
C ASN A 286 -14.84 14.68 -0.44
N ASP A 287 -13.63 15.19 -0.71
CA ASP A 287 -12.52 14.49 -1.37
C ASP A 287 -12.96 13.75 -2.66
N GLY A 288 -13.45 14.48 -3.66
CA GLY A 288 -13.82 13.89 -4.96
C GLY A 288 -15.00 12.93 -4.86
N GLY A 289 -15.81 13.09 -3.81
CA GLY A 289 -16.88 12.19 -3.47
C GLY A 289 -16.45 10.97 -2.66
N THR A 290 -15.21 10.85 -2.18
CA THR A 290 -14.84 9.79 -1.23
C THR A 290 -15.66 9.89 0.06
N TRP A 291 -15.82 11.09 0.62
CA TRP A 291 -16.59 11.33 1.84
C TRP A 291 -17.95 11.95 1.52
N SER A 292 -18.97 11.13 1.26
CA SER A 292 -20.30 11.63 0.87
C SER A 292 -21.23 11.96 2.04
N GLU A 293 -20.81 11.75 3.30
CA GLU A 293 -21.71 11.80 4.46
C GLU A 293 -21.79 13.20 5.09
N PRO A 294 -22.89 13.94 4.89
CA PRO A 294 -23.11 15.19 5.61
C PRO A 294 -23.38 14.93 7.10
N PRO A 295 -23.13 15.91 7.99
CA PRO A 295 -22.61 17.25 7.69
C PRO A 295 -21.07 17.34 7.73
N PHE A 296 -20.38 16.30 8.21
CA PHE A 296 -18.96 16.38 8.54
C PHE A 296 -18.03 16.00 7.37
N TYR A 297 -18.49 15.20 6.41
CA TYR A 297 -17.72 14.75 5.24
C TYR A 297 -16.31 14.26 5.61
N ALA A 298 -15.28 14.90 5.09
CA ALA A 298 -13.86 14.61 5.31
C ALA A 298 -13.29 15.35 6.55
N ASN A 299 -14.04 15.37 7.65
CA ASN A 299 -13.66 16.01 8.91
C ASN A 299 -13.97 15.10 10.12
N PRO A 300 -13.28 15.30 11.26
CA PRO A 300 -13.58 14.59 12.51
C PRO A 300 -15.04 14.73 12.93
N GLY A 301 -15.61 13.66 13.50
CA GLY A 301 -17.02 13.57 13.85
C GLY A 301 -17.88 12.86 12.79
N ASN A 302 -17.32 12.59 11.61
CA ASN A 302 -17.84 11.54 10.73
C ASN A 302 -17.39 10.16 11.27
N PRO A 303 -18.32 9.23 11.59
CA PRO A 303 -17.98 7.89 12.07
C PRO A 303 -16.99 7.14 11.16
N ASN A 304 -17.12 7.26 9.83
CA ASN A 304 -16.20 6.60 8.89
C ASN A 304 -14.82 7.26 8.90
N PHE A 305 -14.77 8.58 9.03
CA PHE A 305 -13.51 9.32 9.14
C PHE A 305 -12.77 8.94 10.42
N ASP A 306 -13.50 8.84 11.53
CA ASP A 306 -12.93 8.49 12.83
C ASP A 306 -12.44 7.03 12.87
N ILE A 307 -13.11 6.12 12.15
CA ILE A 307 -12.65 4.72 12.00
C ILE A 307 -11.36 4.67 11.18
N VAL A 308 -11.30 5.37 10.04
CA VAL A 308 -10.06 5.44 9.25
C VAL A 308 -8.92 6.05 10.08
N THR A 309 -9.20 7.09 10.87
CA THR A 309 -8.20 7.68 11.78
C THR A 309 -7.65 6.66 12.78
N LYS A 310 -8.51 5.82 13.38
CA LYS A 310 -8.08 4.80 14.36
C LYS A 310 -7.29 3.66 13.73
N GLU A 311 -7.69 3.24 12.53
CA GLU A 311 -7.15 2.04 11.89
C GLU A 311 -5.94 2.31 10.98
N SER A 312 -5.85 3.52 10.41
CA SER A 312 -4.79 3.92 9.49
C SER A 312 -3.35 3.69 9.94
N PRO A 313 -2.98 3.76 11.25
CA PRO A 313 -1.61 3.47 11.67
C PRO A 313 -1.14 2.04 11.34
N TYR A 314 -2.08 1.11 11.16
CA TYR A 314 -1.82 -0.32 11.07
C TYR A 314 -1.98 -0.91 9.67
N MET A 315 -2.40 -0.10 8.67
CA MET A 315 -2.73 -0.60 7.34
C MET A 315 -2.29 0.33 6.21
N ALA A 316 -2.30 -0.20 4.99
CA ALA A 316 -2.00 0.57 3.81
C ALA A 316 -3.14 1.55 3.48
N VAL A 317 -2.88 2.83 3.67
CA VAL A 317 -3.77 3.92 3.24
C VAL A 317 -3.18 4.62 2.03
N ASP A 318 -3.96 4.72 0.95
CA ASP A 318 -3.59 5.39 -0.29
C ASP A 318 -4.42 6.66 -0.49
N GLY A 319 -3.81 7.69 -1.08
CA GLY A 319 -4.46 8.97 -1.35
C GLY A 319 -4.15 9.50 -2.75
N GLU A 320 -5.18 9.79 -3.53
CA GLU A 320 -5.02 10.40 -4.85
C GLU A 320 -4.98 11.93 -4.74
N LEU A 321 -3.84 12.57 -5.05
CA LEU A 321 -3.68 14.00 -4.84
C LEU A 321 -4.35 14.81 -5.96
N TYR A 322 -5.26 15.71 -5.59
CA TYR A 322 -5.88 16.66 -6.51
C TYR A 322 -5.36 18.08 -6.26
N TRP A 323 -4.23 18.42 -6.87
CA TRP A 323 -3.49 19.66 -6.59
C TRP A 323 -4.26 20.97 -6.83
N SER A 324 -5.22 20.99 -7.77
CA SER A 324 -6.01 22.20 -8.03
C SER A 324 -7.31 22.01 -8.83
N ASP A 325 -7.67 20.79 -9.25
CA ASP A 325 -8.74 20.55 -10.24
C ASP A 325 -10.16 20.75 -9.67
N GLN A 326 -10.50 20.07 -8.57
CA GLN A 326 -11.91 20.00 -8.15
C GLN A 326 -12.29 20.92 -6.97
N GLY A 327 -11.31 21.45 -6.23
CA GLY A 327 -11.55 22.17 -4.97
C GLY A 327 -10.94 23.57 -4.87
N GLY A 328 -10.26 24.05 -5.91
CA GLY A 328 -9.46 25.27 -5.85
C GLY A 328 -8.14 25.08 -5.08
N LYS A 329 -7.59 26.17 -4.52
CA LYS A 329 -6.32 26.12 -3.77
C LYS A 329 -6.48 25.27 -2.51
N ILE A 330 -5.58 24.30 -2.35
CA ILE A 330 -5.52 23.45 -1.16
C ILE A 330 -4.93 24.24 0.02
N ASP A 331 -5.63 24.22 1.15
CA ASP A 331 -5.06 24.64 2.43
C ASP A 331 -4.02 23.61 2.91
N GLY A 332 -2.75 24.03 2.89
CA GLY A 332 -1.62 23.19 3.30
C GLY A 332 -1.66 22.76 4.77
N LEU A 333 -2.23 23.58 5.67
CA LEU A 333 -2.40 23.18 7.07
C LEU A 333 -3.44 22.08 7.20
N LYS A 334 -4.58 22.22 6.52
CA LYS A 334 -5.62 21.20 6.47
C LYS A 334 -5.09 19.89 5.87
N ALA A 335 -4.32 19.97 4.78
CA ALA A 335 -3.67 18.81 4.20
C ALA A 335 -2.72 18.14 5.20
N ALA A 336 -1.84 18.89 5.86
CA ALA A 336 -0.90 18.36 6.85
C ALA A 336 -1.62 17.70 8.05
N LEU A 337 -2.70 18.30 8.54
CA LEU A 337 -3.53 17.71 9.60
C LEU A 337 -4.15 16.39 9.16
N ARG A 338 -4.69 16.29 7.95
CA ARG A 338 -5.25 15.03 7.43
C ARG A 338 -4.18 13.96 7.20
N MET A 339 -3.02 14.36 6.67
CA MET A 339 -1.89 13.44 6.50
C MET A 339 -1.42 12.86 7.84
N ARG A 340 -1.44 13.68 8.90
CA ARG A 340 -1.16 13.24 10.27
C ARG A 340 -2.22 12.29 10.82
N LEU A 341 -3.50 12.51 10.52
CA LEU A 341 -4.60 11.69 11.05
C LEU A 341 -4.70 10.32 10.38
N HIS A 342 -4.59 10.27 9.05
CA HIS A 342 -4.88 9.07 8.25
C HIS A 342 -3.63 8.29 7.81
N HIS A 343 -2.44 8.65 8.31
CA HIS A 343 -1.19 7.89 8.16
C HIS A 343 -0.95 7.31 6.75
N PHE A 344 -1.14 8.14 5.72
CA PHE A 344 -1.03 7.71 4.33
C PHE A 344 0.30 7.02 4.06
N THR A 345 0.21 5.85 3.45
CA THR A 345 1.35 5.05 3.02
C THR A 345 1.78 5.41 1.61
N SER A 346 0.83 5.74 0.74
CA SER A 346 1.10 6.11 -0.66
C SER A 346 0.26 7.28 -1.13
N PHE A 347 0.82 8.05 -2.08
CA PHE A 347 0.14 9.18 -2.71
C PHE A 347 0.26 9.14 -4.24
N SER A 348 -0.86 9.27 -4.96
CA SER A 348 -0.82 9.49 -6.41
C SER A 348 -0.37 10.88 -6.75
N ILE A 349 0.58 11.01 -7.69
CA ILE A 349 0.94 12.28 -8.33
C ILE A 349 0.33 12.42 -9.72
N THR A 350 -0.51 11.48 -10.15
CA THR A 350 -1.02 11.41 -11.53
C THR A 350 -2.02 12.52 -11.82
N HIS A 351 -2.94 12.76 -10.89
CA HIS A 351 -4.08 13.65 -11.09
C HIS A 351 -3.70 15.10 -10.80
N SER A 352 -4.20 16.03 -11.61
CA SER A 352 -3.85 17.47 -11.51
C SER A 352 -2.34 17.77 -11.57
N TYR A 353 -1.53 16.87 -12.13
CA TYR A 353 -0.11 17.09 -12.34
C TYR A 353 0.17 17.44 -13.79
N SER A 354 0.75 18.61 -14.01
CA SER A 354 0.95 19.18 -15.35
C SER A 354 1.84 18.31 -16.25
N GLY A 355 2.79 17.58 -15.68
CA GLY A 355 3.60 16.62 -16.44
C GLY A 355 2.77 15.46 -16.97
N TYR A 356 1.80 14.97 -16.20
CA TYR A 356 1.03 13.78 -16.55
C TYR A 356 -0.19 14.11 -17.41
N GLU A 357 -0.95 15.15 -17.06
CA GLU A 357 -2.18 15.53 -17.77
C GLU A 357 -1.97 16.61 -18.84
N GLY A 358 -0.81 17.27 -18.87
CA GLY A 358 -0.46 18.28 -19.88
C GLY A 358 -1.11 19.65 -19.69
N LYS A 359 -2.08 19.77 -18.77
CA LYS A 359 -2.67 21.06 -18.39
C LYS A 359 -1.80 21.75 -17.34
N ARG A 360 -1.62 23.07 -17.46
CA ARG A 360 -0.92 23.84 -16.41
C ARG A 360 -1.85 24.00 -15.21
N TYR A 361 -1.56 23.27 -14.15
CA TYR A 361 -2.16 23.48 -12.85
C TYR A 361 -1.30 24.48 -12.07
N SER A 362 -1.93 25.51 -11.52
CA SER A 362 -1.24 26.48 -10.67
C SER A 362 -0.94 25.83 -9.33
N ILE A 363 0.35 25.75 -8.99
CA ILE A 363 0.81 25.42 -7.64
C ILE A 363 0.51 26.61 -6.72
#